data_AF-A0A7S4FK30-F1
#
_entry.id   AF-A0A7S4FK30-F1
#
_cell.length_a   1.000
_cell.length_b   1.000
_cell.length_c   1.000
_cell.angle_alpha   90.00
_cell.angle_beta   90.00
_cell.angle_gamma   90.00
#
_symmetry.space_group_name_H-M   'P 1'
#
loop_
_entity.id
_entity.type
_entity.pdbx_description
1 polymer ?
#
loop_
_entity_poly.entity_id
_entity_poly.type
_entity_poly.pdbx_seq_one_letter_code
_entity_poly.pdbx_strand_id
1 'polypeptide(L)'
;KYAHELAATLPSLDRYFLDRHRYPIVIFHSPNFARAERCNATHSASYLDLIRAHTKSEVIFEEVSPDFRPEMRAKYGERGPKSTCTYRKYPLGYYHMCRFFNYLMFHSQTLKQFEYVWRMDGNIALSRPITCDPFAVLRDTRALYGFYRWDHQ
;
A
#
# COMPACT_ATOMS: atom_id res chain seq x y z
N LYS A 1 -2.60 5.58 13.79
CA LYS A 1 -1.65 4.44 13.71
C LYS A 1 -0.96 4.45 12.35
N TYR A 2 -1.65 4.12 11.27
CA TYR A 2 -1.07 4.06 9.91
C TYR A 2 -0.24 5.28 9.41
N ALA A 3 -0.46 6.51 9.89
CA ALA A 3 0.30 7.69 9.39
C ALA A 3 1.76 7.61 9.79
N HIS A 4 2.05 7.08 10.98
CA HIS A 4 3.42 6.88 11.42
C HIS A 4 4.12 5.79 10.61
N GLU A 5 3.38 4.86 10.01
CA GLU A 5 3.98 3.82 9.17
C GLU A 5 4.55 4.50 7.92
N LEU A 6 3.76 5.34 7.26
CA LEU A 6 4.18 6.07 6.05
C LEU A 6 5.17 7.21 6.31
N ALA A 7 5.28 7.70 7.54
CA ALA A 7 6.11 8.85 7.90
C ALA A 7 7.61 8.66 7.61
N ALA A 8 8.10 7.42 7.61
CA ALA A 8 9.47 7.10 7.19
C ALA A 8 9.53 6.72 5.70
N THR A 9 8.53 5.97 5.22
CA THR A 9 8.44 5.46 3.85
C THR A 9 8.44 6.58 2.82
N LEU A 10 7.51 7.54 2.94
CA LEU A 10 7.31 8.59 1.94
C LEU A 10 8.51 9.54 1.80
N PRO A 11 9.09 10.10 2.88
CA PRO A 11 10.30 10.92 2.75
C PRO A 11 11.50 10.15 2.21
N SER A 12 11.64 8.86 2.54
CA SER A 12 12.72 8.03 1.99
C SER A 12 12.54 7.82 0.49
N LEU A 13 11.31 7.61 0.04
CA LEU A 13 10.96 7.41 -1.35
C LEU A 13 11.20 8.67 -2.18
N ASP A 14 10.80 9.83 -1.68
CA ASP A 14 11.11 11.12 -2.30
C ASP A 14 12.62 11.30 -2.43
N ARG A 15 13.34 11.24 -1.31
CA ARG A 15 14.79 11.47 -1.25
C ARG A 15 15.57 10.53 -2.17
N TYR A 16 15.20 9.25 -2.19
CA TYR A 16 15.99 8.22 -2.85
C TYR A 16 15.48 7.82 -4.23
N PHE A 17 14.30 8.28 -4.66
CA PHE A 17 13.75 7.94 -5.96
C PHE A 17 12.90 9.06 -6.59
N LEU A 18 11.82 9.53 -5.95
CA LEU A 18 10.82 10.36 -6.63
C LEU A 18 11.25 11.80 -6.89
N ASP A 19 12.18 12.37 -6.12
CA ASP A 19 12.77 13.68 -6.42
C ASP A 19 13.41 13.70 -7.83
N ARG A 20 13.85 12.54 -8.34
CA ARG A 20 14.47 12.38 -9.67
C ARG A 20 13.49 11.90 -10.74
N HIS A 21 12.55 11.02 -10.40
CA HIS A 21 11.71 10.33 -11.40
C HIS A 21 10.24 10.75 -11.42
N ARG A 22 9.74 11.46 -10.40
CA ARG A 22 8.42 12.11 -10.33
C ARG A 22 7.21 11.22 -10.67
N TYR A 23 7.24 9.95 -10.30
CA TYR A 23 6.08 9.05 -10.44
C TYR A 23 5.01 9.34 -9.38
N PRO A 24 3.71 9.15 -9.69
CA PRO A 24 2.64 9.30 -8.71
C PRO A 24 2.63 8.13 -7.72
N ILE A 25 2.13 8.39 -6.52
CA ILE A 25 1.94 7.40 -5.46
C ILE A 25 0.44 7.11 -5.36
N VAL A 26 0.05 5.84 -5.53
CA VAL A 26 -1.33 5.40 -5.32
C VAL A 26 -1.45 4.75 -3.95
N ILE A 27 -2.32 5.28 -3.09
CA ILE A 27 -2.58 4.75 -1.75
C ILE A 27 -4.00 4.19 -1.70
N PHE A 28 -4.07 2.87 -1.51
CA PHE A 28 -5.31 2.18 -1.24
C PHE A 28 -5.63 2.23 0.25
N HIS A 29 -6.86 2.60 0.59
CA HIS A 29 -7.29 2.67 1.99
C HIS A 29 -8.71 2.13 2.20
N SER A 30 -9.02 1.69 3.41
CA SER A 30 -10.39 1.29 3.74
C SER A 30 -11.30 2.51 3.99
N PRO A 31 -12.64 2.39 3.90
CA PRO A 31 -13.55 3.51 4.17
C PRO A 31 -13.43 4.06 5.60
N ASN A 32 -13.08 3.20 6.55
CA ASN A 32 -12.93 3.58 7.95
C ASN A 32 -11.59 4.29 8.24
N PHE A 33 -10.64 4.23 7.31
CA PHE A 33 -9.34 4.88 7.41
C PHE A 33 -9.48 6.41 7.41
N ALA A 34 -10.31 6.94 6.50
CA ALA A 34 -10.63 8.37 6.44
C ALA A 34 -11.58 8.83 7.56
N ARG A 35 -12.27 7.91 8.23
CA ARG A 35 -13.27 8.19 9.28
C ARG A 35 -12.75 8.13 10.71
N ALA A 36 -11.61 7.46 10.96
CA ALA A 36 -11.04 7.28 12.30
C ALA A 36 -10.70 8.60 13.03
N GLU A 37 -10.79 9.74 12.35
CA GLU A 37 -10.61 11.09 12.92
C GLU A 37 -11.85 11.68 13.57
N ARG A 38 -13.06 11.22 13.24
CA ARG A 38 -14.28 11.93 13.67
C ARG A 38 -14.58 11.81 15.16
N CYS A 39 -13.85 10.96 15.89
CA CYS A 39 -14.11 10.70 17.29
C CYS A 39 -13.17 11.40 18.28
N ASN A 40 -12.11 12.12 17.86
CA ASN A 40 -11.14 12.67 18.84
C ASN A 40 -10.27 13.88 18.42
N ALA A 41 -10.64 14.72 17.45
CA ALA A 41 -9.81 15.89 17.11
C ALA A 41 -10.57 17.19 16.85
N THR A 42 -10.26 18.18 17.68
CA THR A 42 -10.51 19.62 17.50
C THR A 42 -9.55 20.26 16.48
N HIS A 43 -8.89 19.46 15.62
CA HIS A 43 -7.94 19.90 14.60
C HIS A 43 -8.38 19.44 13.22
N SER A 44 -8.43 20.36 12.27
CA SER A 44 -9.16 20.26 10.99
C SER A 44 -8.40 19.65 9.81
N ALA A 45 -7.24 19.03 10.01
CA ALA A 45 -6.50 18.40 8.92
C ALA A 45 -6.91 16.94 8.80
N SER A 46 -7.35 16.52 7.60
CA SER A 46 -7.68 15.11 7.40
C SER A 46 -6.40 14.27 7.35
N TYR A 47 -6.50 12.99 7.71
CA TYR A 47 -5.37 12.07 7.67
C TYR A 47 -4.74 11.98 6.26
N LEU A 48 -5.55 12.17 5.23
CA LEU A 48 -5.08 12.24 3.84
C LEU A 48 -4.21 13.48 3.59
N ASP A 49 -4.51 14.59 4.26
CA ASP A 49 -3.69 15.81 4.20
C ASP A 49 -2.36 15.63 4.94
N LEU A 50 -2.35 14.88 6.05
CA LEU A 50 -1.11 14.51 6.72
C LEU A 50 -0.21 13.67 5.82
N ILE A 51 -0.76 12.68 5.10
CA ILE A 51 0.01 11.90 4.12
C ILE A 51 0.58 12.82 3.04
N ARG A 52 -0.25 13.72 2.48
CA ARG A 52 0.21 14.66 1.46
C ARG A 52 1.33 15.57 1.98
N ALA A 53 1.32 15.92 3.27
CA ALA A 53 2.40 16.70 3.87
C ALA A 53 3.74 15.93 3.99
N HIS A 54 3.73 14.59 3.92
CA HIS A 54 4.92 13.74 4.01
C HIS A 54 5.59 13.45 2.67
N THR A 55 5.06 13.94 1.56
CA THR A 55 5.68 13.77 0.24
C THR A 55 5.47 14.99 -0.65
N LYS A 56 6.41 15.25 -1.55
CA LYS A 56 6.28 16.26 -2.61
C LYS A 56 5.63 15.69 -3.87
N SER A 57 5.54 14.37 -3.96
CA SER A 57 5.04 13.66 -5.13
C SER A 57 3.52 13.68 -5.16
N GLU A 58 2.94 13.53 -6.36
CA GLU A 58 1.48 13.41 -6.50
C GLU A 58 0.97 12.16 -5.74
N VAL A 59 -0.09 12.33 -4.96
CA VAL A 59 -0.72 11.24 -4.22
C VAL A 59 -2.17 11.07 -4.66
N ILE A 60 -2.48 9.89 -5.17
CA ILE A 60 -3.82 9.46 -5.56
C ILE A 60 -4.34 8.51 -4.48
N PHE A 61 -5.52 8.80 -3.94
CA PHE A 61 -6.17 7.94 -2.95
C PHE A 61 -7.29 7.16 -3.61
N GLU A 62 -7.30 5.84 -3.42
CA GLU A 62 -8.41 4.99 -3.82
C GLU A 62 -8.97 4.26 -2.60
N GLU A 63 -10.26 4.50 -2.34
CA GLU A 63 -10.97 3.77 -1.29
C GLU A 63 -11.29 2.35 -1.77
N VAL A 64 -10.86 1.37 -0.99
CA VAL A 64 -11.14 -0.04 -1.21
C VAL A 64 -12.14 -0.49 -0.16
N SER A 65 -13.38 -0.65 -0.59
CA SER A 65 -14.38 -1.29 0.26
C SER A 65 -13.96 -2.74 0.50
N PRO A 66 -13.85 -3.17 1.76
CA PRO A 66 -13.51 -4.54 2.02
C PRO A 66 -14.67 -5.43 1.59
N ASP A 67 -14.40 -6.28 0.61
CA ASP A 67 -15.31 -7.33 0.12
C ASP A 67 -15.38 -8.48 1.14
N PHE A 68 -15.80 -8.16 2.37
CA PHE A 68 -16.16 -9.12 3.39
C PHE A 68 -17.46 -9.76 2.95
N ARG A 69 -17.36 -11.00 2.48
CA ARG A 69 -18.54 -11.84 2.42
C ARG A 69 -19.11 -11.98 3.85
N PRO A 70 -20.35 -11.52 4.14
CA PRO A 70 -20.88 -11.49 5.50
C PRO A 70 -20.81 -12.84 6.21
N GLU A 71 -20.96 -13.94 5.47
CA GLU A 71 -20.85 -15.29 5.98
C GLU A 71 -19.46 -15.63 6.55
N MET A 72 -18.38 -15.06 6.02
CA MET A 72 -17.02 -15.30 6.52
C MET A 72 -16.82 -14.62 7.88
N ARG A 73 -17.34 -13.40 8.03
CA ARG A 73 -17.32 -12.68 9.30
C ARG A 73 -18.19 -13.37 10.34
N ALA A 74 -19.38 -13.84 9.96
CA ALA A 74 -20.26 -14.60 10.84
C ALA A 74 -19.61 -15.91 11.31
N LYS A 75 -18.91 -16.62 10.41
CA LYS A 75 -18.28 -17.92 10.72
C LYS A 75 -17.01 -17.81 11.55
N TYR A 76 -16.13 -16.84 11.25
CA TYR A 76 -14.78 -16.78 11.84
C TYR A 76 -14.54 -15.57 12.75
N GLY A 77 -15.44 -14.59 12.76
CA GLY A 77 -15.26 -13.32 13.44
C GLY A 77 -14.05 -12.53 12.93
N GLU A 78 -13.67 -11.48 13.67
CA GLU A 78 -12.53 -10.63 13.31
C GLU A 78 -11.16 -11.34 13.39
N ARG A 79 -11.09 -12.47 14.10
CA ARG A 79 -9.84 -13.23 14.29
C ARG A 79 -9.51 -14.17 13.13
N GLY A 80 -10.41 -14.31 12.17
CA GLY A 80 -10.21 -15.12 10.97
C GLY A 80 -10.06 -16.64 11.23
N PRO A 81 -10.02 -17.44 10.16
CA PRO A 81 -9.73 -18.86 10.25
C PRO A 81 -8.27 -19.12 10.67
N LYS A 82 -8.01 -20.34 11.17
CA LYS A 82 -6.63 -20.86 11.29
C LYS A 82 -6.07 -21.09 9.89
N SER A 83 -4.88 -20.57 9.62
CA SER A 83 -4.11 -20.91 8.42
C SER A 83 -3.79 -22.40 8.43
N THR A 84 -4.00 -23.05 7.29
CA THR A 84 -3.67 -24.47 7.10
C THR A 84 -2.17 -24.71 7.00
N CYS A 85 -1.40 -23.74 6.49
CA CYS A 85 0.04 -23.91 6.26
C CYS A 85 0.89 -23.62 7.50
N THR A 86 0.51 -22.63 8.30
CA THR A 86 1.33 -22.20 9.46
C THR A 86 0.71 -22.57 10.80
N TYR A 87 -0.52 -23.11 10.80
CA TYR A 87 -1.36 -23.31 11.99
C TYR A 87 -1.62 -22.03 12.82
N ARG A 88 -1.21 -20.85 12.33
CA ARG A 88 -1.44 -19.54 12.97
C ARG A 88 -2.82 -19.00 12.62
N LYS A 89 -3.41 -18.20 13.52
CA LYS A 89 -4.60 -17.40 13.21
C LYS A 89 -4.16 -16.00 12.76
N TYR A 90 -4.67 -15.57 11.63
CA TYR A 90 -4.51 -14.20 11.15
C TYR A 90 -5.86 -13.48 11.23
N PRO A 91 -5.88 -12.18 11.61
CA PRO A 91 -7.13 -11.43 11.66
C PRO A 91 -7.79 -11.41 10.28
N LEU A 92 -9.12 -11.27 10.23
CA LEU A 92 -9.86 -11.31 8.98
C LEU A 92 -9.32 -10.26 7.99
N GLY A 93 -9.00 -9.05 8.46
CA GLY A 93 -8.37 -8.00 7.66
C GLY A 93 -7.08 -8.41 6.94
N TYR A 94 -6.29 -9.34 7.48
CA TYR A 94 -5.10 -9.88 6.79
C TYR A 94 -5.49 -10.69 5.55
N TYR A 95 -6.53 -11.53 5.65
CA TYR A 95 -7.03 -12.28 4.49
C TYR A 95 -7.63 -11.36 3.42
N HIS A 96 -8.26 -10.24 3.82
CA HIS A 96 -8.72 -9.22 2.87
C HIS A 96 -7.56 -8.54 2.17
N MET A 97 -6.51 -8.18 2.90
CA MET A 97 -5.28 -7.63 2.32
C MET A 97 -4.66 -8.63 1.32
N CYS A 98 -4.57 -9.92 1.66
CA CYS A 98 -4.08 -10.94 0.74
C CYS A 98 -4.95 -11.04 -0.52
N ARG A 99 -6.28 -11.07 -0.39
CA ARG A 99 -7.19 -11.10 -1.56
C ARG A 99 -7.09 -9.84 -2.40
N PHE A 100 -6.92 -8.69 -1.76
CA PHE A 100 -6.79 -7.41 -2.46
C PHE A 100 -5.55 -7.42 -3.37
N PHE A 101 -4.37 -7.69 -2.81
CA PHE A 101 -3.13 -7.65 -3.59
C PHE A 101 -3.00 -8.79 -4.62
N ASN A 102 -3.67 -9.94 -4.43
CA ASN A 102 -3.65 -11.02 -5.40
C ASN A 102 -4.68 -10.86 -6.54
N TYR A 103 -5.74 -10.06 -6.36
CA TYR A 103 -6.84 -10.03 -7.32
C TYR A 103 -7.47 -8.65 -7.50
N LEU A 104 -7.98 -8.04 -6.42
CA LEU A 104 -8.78 -6.81 -6.56
C LEU A 104 -7.96 -5.61 -7.05
N MET A 105 -6.68 -5.53 -6.68
CA MET A 105 -5.80 -4.44 -7.11
C MET A 105 -5.73 -4.32 -8.65
N PHE A 106 -5.75 -5.45 -9.38
CA PHE A 106 -5.74 -5.45 -10.84
C PHE A 106 -7.07 -4.99 -11.49
N HIS A 107 -8.12 -4.83 -10.69
CA HIS A 107 -9.41 -4.30 -11.10
C HIS A 107 -9.58 -2.81 -10.78
N SER A 108 -8.62 -2.21 -10.08
CA SER A 108 -8.61 -0.77 -9.78
C SER A 108 -8.65 0.04 -11.08
N GLN A 109 -9.62 0.96 -11.17
CA GLN A 109 -9.69 1.87 -12.30
C GLN A 109 -8.51 2.85 -12.30
N THR A 110 -7.99 3.21 -11.12
CA THR A 110 -6.79 4.04 -11.00
C THR A 110 -5.57 3.34 -11.56
N LEU A 111 -5.39 2.04 -11.31
CA LEU A 111 -4.19 1.35 -11.79
C LEU A 111 -4.23 0.97 -13.27
N LYS A 112 -5.40 0.86 -13.88
CA LYS A 112 -5.54 0.52 -15.32
C LYS A 112 -4.85 1.51 -16.27
N GLN A 113 -4.55 2.72 -15.81
CA GLN A 113 -3.83 3.72 -16.61
C GLN A 113 -2.31 3.54 -16.59
N PHE A 114 -1.77 2.67 -15.73
CA PHE A 114 -0.34 2.44 -15.59
C PHE A 114 0.08 1.08 -16.16
N GLU A 115 1.16 1.04 -16.92
CA GLU A 115 1.74 -0.20 -17.46
C GLU A 115 2.43 -1.03 -16.37
N TYR A 116 3.15 -0.35 -15.47
CA TYR A 116 3.86 -0.96 -14.36
C TYR A 116 3.45 -0.34 -13.04
N VAL A 117 3.47 -1.15 -11.98
CA VAL A 117 3.26 -0.70 -10.60
C VAL A 117 4.41 -1.22 -9.74
N TRP A 118 4.90 -0.36 -8.85
CA TRP A 118 5.83 -0.79 -7.81
C TRP A 118 5.09 -0.85 -6.47
N ARG A 119 4.79 -2.08 -6.04
CA ARG A 119 4.16 -2.32 -4.74
C ARG A 119 5.16 -2.06 -3.62
N MET A 120 4.74 -1.26 -2.65
CA MET A 120 5.47 -0.99 -1.41
C MET A 120 4.54 -1.07 -0.20
N ASP A 121 5.05 -1.62 0.90
CA ASP A 121 4.32 -1.66 2.17
C ASP A 121 4.48 -0.33 2.91
N GLY A 122 3.54 -0.02 3.80
CA GLY A 122 3.49 1.28 4.47
C GLY A 122 4.65 1.55 5.41
N ASN A 123 5.37 0.52 5.86
CA ASN A 123 6.38 0.57 6.92
C ASN A 123 7.80 0.19 6.43
N ILE A 124 8.09 0.39 5.15
CA ILE A 124 9.42 0.15 4.57
C ILE A 124 10.06 1.45 4.14
N ALA A 125 11.36 1.62 4.40
CA ALA A 125 12.10 2.80 3.96
C ALA A 125 13.27 2.40 3.05
N LEU A 126 13.51 3.18 2.01
CA LEU A 126 14.72 3.06 1.22
C LEU A 126 15.89 3.57 2.05
N SER A 127 16.98 2.80 2.10
CA SER A 127 18.20 3.16 2.84
C SER A 127 19.24 3.87 1.97
N ARG A 128 19.11 3.78 0.64
CA ARG A 128 20.07 4.30 -0.34
C ARG A 128 19.38 4.80 -1.61
N PRO A 129 20.00 5.72 -2.37
CA PRO A 129 19.48 6.17 -3.66
C PRO A 129 19.36 5.03 -4.66
N ILE A 130 18.24 4.97 -5.38
CA ILE A 130 18.06 4.07 -6.53
C ILE A 130 18.66 4.76 -7.75
N THR A 131 19.67 4.17 -8.37
CA THR A 131 20.47 4.85 -9.40
C THR A 131 19.89 4.74 -10.81
N CYS A 132 18.86 3.93 -11.02
CA CYS A 132 18.16 3.76 -12.30
C CYS A 132 16.65 3.93 -12.15
N ASP A 133 15.97 4.11 -13.28
CA ASP A 133 14.51 4.03 -13.34
C ASP A 133 14.10 2.55 -13.53
N PRO A 134 13.52 1.88 -12.52
CA PRO A 134 13.15 0.48 -12.63
C PRO A 134 12.05 0.26 -13.69
N PHE A 135 11.17 1.24 -13.91
CA PHE A 135 10.11 1.12 -14.91
C PHE A 135 10.68 1.25 -16.33
N ALA A 136 11.65 2.14 -16.52
CA ALA A 136 12.39 2.21 -17.78
C ALA A 136 13.15 0.89 -18.05
N VAL A 137 13.81 0.32 -17.04
CA VAL A 137 14.50 -0.97 -17.17
C VAL A 137 13.52 -2.08 -17.57
N LEU A 138 12.36 -2.18 -16.91
CA LEU A 138 11.34 -3.19 -17.25
C LEU A 138 10.87 -3.03 -18.70
N ARG A 139 10.52 -1.81 -19.11
CA ARG A 139 10.08 -1.50 -20.48
C ARG A 139 11.15 -1.84 -21.52
N ASP A 140 12.38 -1.35 -21.31
CA ASP A 140 13.47 -1.45 -22.29
C ASP A 140 13.93 -2.92 -22.46
N THR A 141 13.83 -3.72 -21.39
CA THR A 141 14.13 -5.16 -21.41
C THR A 141 12.93 -6.05 -21.74
N ARG A 142 11.74 -5.46 -21.89
CA ARG A 142 10.46 -6.19 -22.05
C ARG A 142 10.20 -7.18 -20.90
N ALA A 143 10.67 -6.87 -19.70
CA ALA A 143 10.45 -7.68 -18.52
C ALA A 143 9.09 -7.36 -17.90
N LEU A 144 8.35 -8.42 -17.55
CA LEU A 144 7.00 -8.28 -16.97
C LEU A 144 6.99 -8.04 -15.45
N TYR A 145 8.09 -8.39 -14.77
CA TYR A 145 8.13 -8.38 -13.31
C TYR A 145 9.56 -8.20 -12.78
N GLY A 146 9.67 -7.43 -11.70
CA GLY A 146 10.91 -7.25 -10.93
C GLY A 146 10.65 -7.46 -9.44
N PHE A 147 11.60 -8.06 -8.74
CA PHE A 147 11.55 -8.23 -7.30
C PHE A 147 12.90 -7.95 -6.68
N TYR A 148 12.88 -7.45 -5.45
CA TYR A 148 14.07 -7.37 -4.62
C TYR A 148 14.25 -8.70 -3.90
N ARG A 149 15.40 -9.35 -4.11
CA ARG A 149 15.79 -10.55 -3.38
C ARG A 149 16.65 -10.15 -2.19
N TRP A 150 16.19 -10.46 -0.98
CA TRP A 150 17.08 -10.47 0.18
C TRP A 150 17.79 -11.81 0.20
N ASP A 151 19.07 -11.82 -0.18
CA ASP A 151 19.88 -13.02 -0.03
C ASP A 151 20.24 -13.18 1.45
N HIS A 152 19.82 -14.30 2.05
CA HIS A 152 20.31 -14.72 3.36
C HIS A 152 21.77 -15.17 3.19
N GLN A 153 22.70 -14.23 3.28
CA GLN A 153 24.11 -14.53 3.53
C GLN A 153 24.33 -14.69 5.03
#